data_AF-A0A0B4FP98-F1
#
_entry.id   AF-A0A0B4FP98-F1
#
_cell.length_a   1.000
_cell.length_b   1.000
_cell.length_c   1.000
_cell.angle_alpha   90.00
_cell.angle_beta   90.00
_cell.angle_gamma   90.00
#
_symmetry.space_group_name_H-M   'P 1'
#
loop_
_entity.id
_entity.type
_entity.pdbx_description
1 polymer ?
#
loop_
_entity_poly.entity_id
_entity_poly.type
_entity_poly.pdbx_seq_one_letter_code
_entity_poly.pdbx_strand_id
1 'polypeptide(L)'
;MANSCGMTGYEVVGGYLSPVSDAYKKKGLAPANHRIRMCEIAAENTSKWLMVDPWEALSPTYIPTARVLDHFDYEINHVMGGIECSDGTRKPAKIVLLAGADLIQTISTPDIWDAQDVDHILGNFGVFVLERTGTELDSALAALKPWEKNIHVIRQVVTNDISSTKVRLLLKRDMSIDYLIPDDVINYIYDNNLYRELDLAGGSKGKEKADVTAGPSSS
;
A
#
# COMPACT_ATOMS: atom_id res chain seq x y z
N MET A 1 -1.55 8.34 -36.07
CA MET A 1 -0.29 7.60 -35.82
C MET A 1 -0.26 7.26 -34.35
N ALA A 2 -0.59 6.02 -33.99
CA ALA A 2 -0.51 5.53 -32.62
C ALA A 2 0.89 4.95 -32.41
N ASN A 3 1.64 5.52 -31.46
CA ASN A 3 2.92 4.97 -31.04
C ASN A 3 2.66 3.66 -30.28
N SER A 4 2.91 2.54 -30.94
CA SER A 4 2.87 1.21 -30.36
C SER A 4 4.09 1.01 -29.44
N CYS A 5 3.94 1.35 -28.17
CA CYS A 5 4.77 0.82 -27.10
C CYS A 5 3.95 -0.29 -26.43
N GLY A 6 4.26 -1.55 -26.78
CA GLY A 6 3.75 -2.83 -26.24
C GLY A 6 2.51 -2.76 -25.33
N MET A 7 1.31 -2.56 -25.90
CA MET A 7 0.07 -2.66 -25.13
C MET A 7 -0.28 -4.14 -24.93
N THR A 8 -0.44 -4.53 -23.68
CA THR A 8 -0.90 -5.84 -23.18
C THR A 8 -2.33 -6.22 -23.59
N GLY A 9 -2.92 -5.53 -24.58
CA GLY A 9 -4.29 -5.77 -25.05
C GLY A 9 -5.38 -5.33 -24.06
N TYR A 10 -5.03 -4.61 -22.99
CA TYR A 10 -5.97 -4.14 -21.98
C TYR A 10 -6.34 -2.66 -22.16
N GLU A 11 -7.57 -2.35 -21.76
CA GLU A 11 -8.06 -0.99 -21.53
C GLU A 11 -8.26 -0.80 -20.02
N VAL A 12 -7.62 0.21 -19.45
CA VAL A 12 -7.76 0.52 -18.02
C VAL A 12 -9.04 1.34 -17.84
N VAL A 13 -10.02 0.76 -17.15
CA VAL A 13 -11.35 1.37 -16.93
C VAL A 13 -11.55 1.93 -15.53
N GLY A 14 -10.64 1.63 -14.60
CA GLY A 14 -10.71 2.08 -13.21
C GLY A 14 -9.53 1.58 -12.38
N GLY A 15 -9.35 2.16 -11.19
CA GLY A 15 -8.34 1.75 -10.23
C GLY A 15 -8.82 1.98 -8.80
N TYR A 16 -8.44 1.08 -7.90
CA TYR A 16 -8.81 1.14 -6.48
C TYR A 16 -7.56 1.18 -5.61
N LEU A 17 -7.53 2.12 -4.67
CA LEU A 17 -6.64 2.08 -3.53
C LEU A 17 -7.35 1.31 -2.41
N SER A 18 -6.77 0.19 -1.97
CA SER A 18 -7.23 -0.59 -0.82
C SER A 18 -6.23 -0.41 0.32
N PRO A 19 -6.50 0.45 1.32
CA PRO A 19 -5.62 0.57 2.48
C PRO A 19 -5.69 -0.72 3.34
N VAL A 20 -4.53 -1.19 3.80
CA VAL A 20 -4.46 -2.40 4.65
C VAL A 20 -5.21 -2.23 5.98
N SER A 21 -5.72 -3.31 6.57
CA SER A 21 -6.26 -3.31 7.95
C SER A 21 -5.20 -2.94 9.01
N ASP A 22 -5.63 -2.30 10.10
CA ASP A 22 -4.78 -2.07 11.28
C ASP A 22 -4.34 -3.39 11.96
N ALA A 23 -5.06 -4.49 11.71
CA ALA A 23 -4.68 -5.83 12.17
C ALA A 23 -3.36 -6.34 11.58
N TYR A 24 -2.84 -5.69 10.53
CA TYR A 24 -1.50 -5.96 9.98
C TYR A 24 -0.37 -5.64 10.97
N LYS A 25 -0.62 -4.78 11.97
CA LYS A 25 0.30 -4.50 13.09
C LYS A 25 1.72 -4.06 12.67
N LYS A 26 1.87 -3.47 11.48
CA LYS A 26 3.15 -2.93 11.02
C LYS A 26 3.58 -1.74 11.88
N LYS A 27 4.84 -1.72 12.30
CA LYS A 27 5.40 -0.61 13.09
C LYS A 27 5.25 0.71 12.34
N GLY A 28 4.68 1.71 13.02
CA GLY A 28 4.46 3.06 12.47
C GLY A 28 3.33 3.16 11.45
N LEU A 29 2.43 2.17 11.39
CA LEU A 29 1.18 2.25 10.64
C LEU A 29 0.23 3.22 11.36
N ALA A 30 -0.20 4.28 10.68
CA ALA A 30 -1.25 5.16 11.19
C ALA A 30 -2.60 4.42 11.20
N PRO A 31 -3.53 4.79 12.09
CA PRO A 31 -4.87 4.20 12.12
C PRO A 31 -5.57 4.22 10.75
N ALA A 32 -6.35 3.19 10.47
CA ALA A 32 -6.99 2.95 9.16
C ALA A 32 -7.83 4.15 8.71
N ASN A 33 -8.62 4.75 9.61
CA ASN A 33 -9.45 5.92 9.30
C ASN A 33 -8.64 7.09 8.74
N HIS A 34 -7.43 7.34 9.25
CA HIS A 34 -6.58 8.40 8.71
C HIS A 34 -6.01 8.03 7.34
N ARG A 35 -5.62 6.77 7.14
CA ARG A 35 -5.08 6.30 5.85
C ARG A 35 -6.13 6.31 4.75
N ILE A 36 -7.34 5.82 5.04
CA ILE A 36 -8.49 5.90 4.13
C ILE A 36 -8.71 7.37 3.73
N ARG A 37 -8.80 8.27 4.72
CA ARG A 37 -9.06 9.69 4.42
C ARG A 37 -7.96 10.35 3.61
N MET A 38 -6.69 10.07 3.89
CA MET A 38 -5.57 10.56 3.09
C MET A 38 -5.61 10.02 1.65
N CYS A 39 -5.99 8.75 1.45
CA CYS A 39 -6.18 8.18 0.12
C CYS A 39 -7.35 8.84 -0.62
N GLU A 40 -8.47 9.12 0.06
CA GLU A 40 -9.64 9.78 -0.54
C GLU A 40 -9.26 11.18 -1.04
N ILE A 41 -8.66 11.99 -0.16
CA ILE A 41 -8.18 13.34 -0.50
C ILE A 41 -7.23 13.29 -1.71
N ALA A 42 -6.28 12.35 -1.70
CA ALA A 42 -5.35 12.19 -2.81
C ALA A 42 -6.06 11.81 -4.12
N ALA A 43 -7.01 10.87 -4.07
CA ALA A 43 -7.73 10.39 -5.25
C ALA A 43 -8.66 11.47 -5.83
N GLU A 44 -9.45 12.14 -4.99
CA GLU A 44 -10.40 13.19 -5.37
C GLU A 44 -9.71 14.36 -6.09
N ASN A 45 -8.54 14.78 -5.59
CA ASN A 45 -7.88 15.99 -6.07
C ASN A 45 -6.93 15.75 -7.25
N THR A 46 -6.51 14.49 -7.48
CA THR A 46 -5.47 14.20 -8.50
C THR A 46 -5.90 13.23 -9.59
N SER A 47 -7.05 12.56 -9.46
CA SER A 47 -7.46 11.53 -10.41
C SER A 47 -8.94 11.56 -10.77
N LYS A 48 -9.24 11.18 -12.02
CA LYS A 48 -10.61 10.97 -12.52
C LYS A 48 -11.03 9.49 -12.51
N TRP A 49 -10.10 8.58 -12.22
CA TRP A 49 -10.28 7.14 -12.42
C TRP A 49 -9.85 6.28 -11.21
N LEU A 50 -9.20 6.90 -10.22
CA LEU A 50 -8.80 6.23 -8.98
C LEU A 50 -9.88 6.45 -7.92
N MET A 51 -10.25 5.37 -7.24
CA MET A 51 -11.19 5.35 -6.13
C MET A 51 -10.51 4.75 -4.91
N VAL A 52 -11.14 4.86 -3.75
CA VAL A 52 -10.70 4.22 -2.52
C VAL A 52 -11.75 3.22 -2.08
N ASP A 53 -11.32 1.99 -1.84
CA ASP A 53 -12.15 0.97 -1.22
C ASP A 53 -11.69 0.75 0.22
N PRO A 54 -12.54 1.02 1.23
CA PRO A 54 -12.17 0.87 2.63
C PRO A 54 -12.42 -0.55 3.19
N TRP A 55 -12.93 -1.50 2.40
CA TRP A 55 -13.37 -2.82 2.89
C TRP A 55 -12.27 -3.57 3.64
N GLU A 56 -11.06 -3.64 3.07
CA GLU A 56 -9.91 -4.27 3.72
C GLU A 56 -9.54 -3.52 5.01
N ALA A 57 -9.49 -2.19 4.95
CA ALA A 57 -9.08 -1.33 6.04
C ALA A 57 -10.00 -1.42 7.26
N LEU A 58 -11.30 -1.56 7.02
CA LEU A 58 -12.35 -1.64 8.03
C LEU A 58 -12.49 -3.04 8.64
N SER A 59 -11.82 -4.05 8.08
CA SER A 59 -11.84 -5.40 8.63
C SER A 59 -11.15 -5.45 10.01
N PRO A 60 -11.77 -6.09 11.03
CA PRO A 60 -11.15 -6.26 12.35
C PRO A 60 -9.97 -7.24 12.34
N THR A 61 -9.80 -8.03 11.27
CA THR A 61 -8.73 -9.00 11.11
C THR A 61 -7.94 -8.74 9.84
N TYR A 62 -6.69 -9.20 9.80
CA TYR A 62 -5.89 -9.15 8.57
C TYR A 62 -6.55 -9.98 7.46
N ILE A 63 -6.61 -9.41 6.26
CA ILE A 63 -7.12 -10.07 5.06
C ILE A 63 -5.95 -10.24 4.08
N PRO A 64 -5.61 -11.48 3.68
CA PRO A 64 -4.65 -11.72 2.61
C PRO A 64 -5.08 -11.06 1.30
N THR A 65 -4.12 -10.56 0.53
CA THR A 65 -4.36 -9.88 -0.75
C THR A 65 -5.17 -10.72 -1.72
N ALA A 66 -5.00 -12.04 -1.74
CA ALA A 66 -5.81 -12.97 -2.54
C ALA A 66 -7.32 -12.76 -2.32
N ARG A 67 -7.74 -12.68 -1.04
CA ARG A 67 -9.14 -12.45 -0.67
C ARG A 67 -9.63 -11.02 -0.95
N VAL A 68 -8.72 -10.04 -0.94
CA VAL A 68 -9.04 -8.67 -1.36
C VAL A 68 -9.33 -8.62 -2.86
N LEU A 69 -8.55 -9.35 -3.68
CA LEU A 69 -8.81 -9.45 -5.12
C LEU A 69 -10.13 -10.17 -5.41
N ASP A 70 -10.44 -11.24 -4.66
CA ASP A 70 -11.74 -11.93 -4.75
C ASP A 70 -12.91 -10.99 -4.44
N HIS A 71 -12.76 -10.13 -3.43
CA HIS A 71 -13.77 -9.13 -3.10
C HIS A 71 -14.02 -8.18 -4.28
N PHE A 72 -12.97 -7.62 -4.89
CA PHE A 72 -13.14 -6.75 -6.06
C PHE A 72 -13.77 -7.48 -7.25
N ASP A 73 -13.38 -8.73 -7.50
CA ASP A 73 -13.98 -9.52 -8.57
C ASP A 73 -15.48 -9.75 -8.32
N TYR A 74 -15.85 -10.13 -7.09
CA TYR A 74 -17.24 -10.32 -6.71
C TYR A 74 -18.07 -9.04 -6.87
N GLU A 75 -17.61 -7.91 -6.30
CA GLU A 75 -18.36 -6.66 -6.37
C GLU A 75 -18.50 -6.16 -7.81
N ILE A 76 -17.41 -6.16 -8.58
CA ILE A 76 -17.42 -5.60 -9.94
C ILE A 76 -18.11 -6.54 -10.92
N ASN A 77 -17.79 -7.83 -10.90
CA ASN A 77 -18.26 -8.77 -11.93
C ASN A 77 -19.57 -9.46 -11.56
N HIS A 78 -19.90 -9.62 -10.28
CA HIS A 78 -21.11 -10.32 -9.85
C HIS A 78 -22.19 -9.38 -9.33
N VAL A 79 -21.85 -8.40 -8.49
CA VAL A 79 -22.85 -7.44 -7.98
C VAL A 79 -23.18 -6.38 -9.03
N MET A 80 -22.17 -5.76 -9.64
CA MET A 80 -22.37 -4.77 -10.70
C MET A 80 -22.57 -5.40 -12.09
N GLY A 81 -22.27 -6.69 -12.27
CA GLY A 81 -22.43 -7.38 -13.55
C GLY A 81 -21.41 -6.96 -14.62
N GLY A 82 -20.25 -6.44 -14.22
CA GLY A 82 -19.15 -6.03 -15.08
C GLY A 82 -19.21 -4.57 -15.54
N ILE A 83 -18.39 -4.25 -16.52
CA ILE A 83 -18.18 -2.91 -17.07
C ILE A 83 -19.11 -2.69 -18.26
N GLU A 84 -19.87 -1.60 -18.21
CA GLU A 84 -20.74 -1.17 -19.30
C GLU A 84 -19.93 -0.59 -20.46
N CYS A 85 -20.08 -1.19 -21.64
CA CYS A 85 -19.46 -0.76 -22.88
C CYS A 85 -20.32 0.32 -23.57
N SER A 86 -19.72 1.04 -24.51
CA SER A 86 -20.41 2.10 -25.27
C SER A 86 -21.59 1.61 -26.12
N ASP A 87 -21.66 0.31 -26.40
CA ASP A 87 -22.77 -0.35 -27.10
C ASP A 87 -23.90 -0.83 -26.16
N GLY A 88 -23.79 -0.53 -24.86
CA GLY A 88 -24.76 -0.93 -23.82
C GLY A 88 -24.59 -2.37 -23.33
N THR A 89 -23.63 -3.14 -23.87
CA THR A 89 -23.31 -4.48 -23.34
C THR A 89 -22.47 -4.37 -22.07
N ARG A 90 -22.51 -5.40 -21.21
CA ARG A 90 -21.61 -5.50 -20.05
C ARG A 90 -20.59 -6.61 -20.26
N LYS A 91 -19.34 -6.33 -19.91
CA LYS A 91 -18.23 -7.28 -19.98
C LYS A 91 -17.58 -7.43 -18.62
N PRO A 92 -17.19 -8.65 -18.20
CA PRO A 92 -16.42 -8.84 -16.98
C PRO A 92 -15.12 -8.03 -17.02
N ALA A 93 -14.82 -7.31 -15.94
CA ALA A 93 -13.54 -6.67 -15.70
C ALA A 93 -12.48 -7.73 -15.36
N LYS A 94 -11.29 -7.60 -15.94
CA LYS A 94 -10.12 -8.33 -15.46
C LYS A 94 -9.54 -7.60 -14.26
N ILE A 95 -9.66 -8.18 -13.06
CA ILE A 95 -9.02 -7.65 -11.87
C ILE A 95 -7.53 -8.03 -11.91
N VAL A 96 -6.65 -7.04 -11.69
CA VAL A 96 -5.19 -7.21 -11.72
C VAL A 96 -4.57 -6.42 -10.57
N LEU A 97 -3.61 -7.03 -9.87
CA LEU A 97 -2.87 -6.35 -8.81
C LEU A 97 -1.88 -5.35 -9.42
N LEU A 98 -1.85 -4.11 -8.92
CA LEU A 98 -0.78 -3.16 -9.25
C LEU A 98 0.20 -3.08 -8.08
N ALA A 99 1.48 -3.34 -8.35
CA ALA A 99 2.49 -3.44 -7.31
C ALA A 99 3.84 -2.85 -7.74
N GLY A 100 4.66 -2.46 -6.76
CA GLY A 100 6.07 -2.18 -6.98
C GLY A 100 6.89 -3.47 -7.09
N ALA A 101 8.09 -3.37 -7.65
CA ALA A 101 9.04 -4.47 -7.73
C ALA A 101 9.42 -5.05 -6.35
N ASP A 102 9.33 -4.26 -5.28
CA ASP A 102 9.53 -4.69 -3.90
C ASP A 102 8.50 -5.74 -3.46
N LEU A 103 7.22 -5.57 -3.81
CA LEU A 103 6.19 -6.57 -3.50
C LEU A 103 6.47 -7.87 -4.24
N ILE A 104 6.84 -7.80 -5.52
CA ILE A 104 7.16 -8.99 -6.33
C ILE A 104 8.33 -9.77 -5.75
N GLN A 105 9.35 -9.09 -5.23
CA GLN A 105 10.43 -9.76 -4.52
C GLN A 105 9.91 -10.54 -3.31
N THR A 106 9.00 -9.97 -2.52
CA THR A 106 8.41 -10.69 -1.38
C THR A 106 7.57 -11.89 -1.82
N ILE A 107 6.79 -11.77 -2.91
CA ILE A 107 5.99 -12.87 -3.47
C ILE A 107 6.88 -14.00 -3.98
N SER A 108 8.03 -13.67 -4.57
CA SER A 108 9.01 -14.66 -5.04
C SER A 108 9.81 -15.34 -3.93
N THR A 109 9.75 -14.82 -2.70
CA THR A 109 10.51 -15.35 -1.57
C THR A 109 9.70 -16.45 -0.87
N PRO A 110 10.24 -17.68 -0.74
CA PRO A 110 9.56 -18.77 -0.03
C PRO A 110 9.17 -18.38 1.40
N ASP A 111 8.06 -18.96 1.88
CA ASP A 111 7.55 -18.85 3.25
C ASP A 111 7.09 -17.46 3.72
N ILE A 112 7.17 -16.42 2.86
CA ILE A 112 6.58 -15.09 3.16
C ILE A 112 5.09 -15.07 2.83
N TRP A 113 4.70 -15.72 1.74
CA TRP A 113 3.32 -15.81 1.27
C TRP A 113 2.86 -17.26 1.30
N ASP A 114 1.56 -17.46 1.52
CA ASP A 114 0.95 -18.76 1.34
C ASP A 114 1.02 -19.16 -0.14
N ALA A 115 1.47 -20.37 -0.45
CA ALA A 115 1.67 -20.81 -1.82
C ALA A 115 0.36 -20.88 -2.62
N GLN A 116 -0.77 -21.17 -1.97
CA GLN A 116 -2.08 -21.16 -2.61
C GLN A 116 -2.52 -19.73 -2.91
N ASP A 117 -2.25 -18.79 -2.02
CA ASP A 117 -2.50 -17.37 -2.28
C ASP A 117 -1.64 -16.86 -3.45
N VAL A 118 -0.37 -17.25 -3.54
CA VAL A 118 0.50 -16.86 -4.68
C VAL A 118 -0.03 -17.42 -6.00
N ASP A 119 -0.38 -18.71 -6.03
CA ASP A 119 -0.94 -19.34 -7.23
C ASP A 119 -2.29 -18.72 -7.61
N HIS A 120 -3.13 -18.38 -6.63
CA HIS A 120 -4.41 -17.72 -6.88
C HIS A 120 -4.23 -16.30 -7.42
N ILE A 121 -3.37 -15.49 -6.78
CA ILE A 121 -3.07 -14.13 -7.22
C ILE A 121 -2.51 -14.14 -8.64
N LEU A 122 -1.45 -14.91 -8.90
CA LEU A 122 -0.74 -14.87 -10.18
C LEU A 122 -1.41 -15.72 -11.27
N GLY A 123 -2.17 -16.76 -10.90
CA GLY A 123 -2.89 -17.63 -11.82
C GLY A 123 -4.21 -17.02 -12.30
N ASN A 124 -5.01 -16.48 -11.39
CA ASN A 124 -6.38 -16.03 -11.71
C ASN A 124 -6.48 -14.54 -12.00
N PHE A 125 -5.68 -13.71 -11.33
CA PHE A 125 -5.72 -12.25 -11.49
C PHE A 125 -4.54 -11.73 -12.32
N GLY A 126 -3.32 -12.01 -11.88
CA GLY A 126 -2.10 -11.44 -12.44
C GLY A 126 -1.70 -10.13 -11.77
N VAL A 127 -0.58 -9.58 -12.22
CA VAL A 127 0.04 -8.41 -11.60
C VAL A 127 0.72 -7.52 -12.64
N PHE A 128 0.51 -6.21 -12.51
CA PHE A 128 1.33 -5.18 -13.13
C PHE A 128 2.40 -4.72 -12.15
N VAL A 129 3.66 -4.77 -12.58
CA VAL A 129 4.83 -4.52 -11.73
C VAL A 129 5.51 -3.23 -12.19
N LEU A 130 5.51 -2.22 -11.34
CA LEU A 130 6.27 -0.99 -11.57
C LEU A 130 7.74 -1.23 -11.22
N GLU A 131 8.59 -1.21 -12.23
CA GLU A 131 10.03 -1.33 -12.06
C GLU A 131 10.61 -0.08 -11.39
N ARG A 132 11.42 -0.27 -10.34
CA ARG A 132 12.16 0.79 -9.65
C ARG A 132 13.67 0.57 -9.85
N THR A 133 14.43 1.66 -9.93
CA THR A 133 15.89 1.59 -10.02
C THR A 133 16.50 0.88 -8.81
N GLY A 134 17.41 -0.07 -9.06
CA GLY A 134 18.13 -0.78 -8.00
C GLY A 134 17.43 -2.03 -7.46
N THR A 135 16.34 -2.48 -8.11
CA THR A 135 15.61 -3.70 -7.72
C THR A 135 16.03 -4.85 -8.63
N GLU A 136 16.53 -5.96 -8.09
CA GLU A 136 16.80 -7.19 -8.86
C GLU A 136 15.48 -7.89 -9.16
N LEU A 137 14.83 -7.48 -10.25
CA LEU A 137 13.54 -8.05 -10.67
C LEU A 137 13.72 -9.40 -11.40
N ASP A 138 14.82 -9.58 -12.13
CA ASP A 138 15.07 -10.77 -12.95
C ASP A 138 15.09 -12.07 -12.12
N SER A 139 15.69 -12.04 -10.94
CA SER A 139 15.75 -13.19 -10.03
C SER A 139 14.35 -13.54 -9.49
N ALA A 140 13.57 -12.54 -9.12
CA ALA A 140 12.18 -12.73 -8.67
C ALA A 140 11.30 -13.30 -9.80
N LEU A 141 11.44 -12.79 -11.03
CA LEU A 141 10.71 -13.30 -12.19
C LEU A 141 11.11 -14.74 -12.55
N ALA A 142 12.39 -15.10 -12.39
CA ALA A 142 12.84 -16.47 -12.61
C ALA A 142 12.17 -17.46 -11.64
N ALA A 143 11.97 -17.07 -10.38
CA ALA A 143 11.25 -17.88 -9.39
C ALA A 143 9.74 -17.98 -9.70
N LEU A 144 9.16 -16.92 -10.28
CA LEU A 144 7.73 -16.84 -10.64
C LEU A 144 7.44 -17.24 -12.10
N LYS A 145 8.39 -17.90 -12.76
CA LYS A 145 8.28 -18.34 -14.16
C LYS A 145 6.98 -19.09 -14.51
N PRO A 146 6.41 -19.95 -13.65
CA PRO A 146 5.14 -20.62 -13.97
C PRO A 146 3.99 -19.67 -14.33
N TRP A 147 4.01 -18.43 -13.80
CA TRP A 147 2.98 -17.42 -14.02
C TRP A 147 3.43 -16.27 -14.93
N GLU A 148 4.54 -16.41 -15.67
CA GLU A 148 5.14 -15.32 -16.46
C GLU A 148 4.16 -14.57 -17.38
N LYS A 149 3.14 -15.28 -17.89
CA LYS A 149 2.13 -14.71 -18.81
C LYS A 149 1.18 -13.71 -18.13
N ASN A 150 1.02 -13.83 -16.81
CA ASN A 150 0.15 -12.98 -15.99
C ASN A 150 0.95 -11.93 -15.21
N ILE A 151 2.27 -11.84 -15.43
CA ILE A 151 3.14 -10.83 -14.81
C ILE A 151 3.55 -9.83 -15.89
N HIS A 152 3.16 -8.58 -15.70
CA HIS A 152 3.37 -7.52 -16.67
C HIS A 152 4.27 -6.42 -16.10
N VAL A 153 5.53 -6.40 -16.52
CA VAL A 153 6.49 -5.40 -16.04
C VAL A 153 6.32 -4.08 -16.81
N ILE A 154 6.10 -3.00 -16.07
CA ILE A 154 6.00 -1.64 -16.57
C ILE A 154 7.30 -0.91 -16.21
N ARG A 155 8.07 -0.57 -17.23
CA ARG A 155 9.33 0.19 -17.08
C ARG A 155 9.04 1.67 -16.93
N GLN A 156 9.53 2.29 -15.86
CA GLN A 156 9.42 3.73 -15.66
C GLN A 156 10.56 4.47 -16.37
N VAL A 157 10.22 5.41 -17.26
CA VAL A 157 11.22 6.27 -17.94
C VAL A 157 11.74 7.36 -16.98
N VAL A 158 10.88 7.85 -16.09
CA VAL A 158 11.21 8.82 -15.05
C VAL A 158 10.97 8.17 -13.69
N THR A 159 11.99 8.18 -12.85
CA THR A 159 11.97 7.50 -11.55
C THR A 159 11.31 8.38 -10.51
N ASN A 160 10.35 7.83 -9.77
CA ASN A 160 9.82 8.47 -8.56
C ASN A 160 10.41 7.77 -7.33
N ASP A 161 11.33 8.44 -6.63
CA ASP A 161 11.99 7.91 -5.43
C ASP A 161 11.36 8.44 -4.11
N ILE A 162 10.06 8.71 -4.13
CA ILE A 162 9.30 9.07 -2.94
C ILE A 162 8.77 7.78 -2.30
N SER A 163 9.01 7.61 -1.00
CA SER A 163 8.49 6.49 -0.21
C SER A 163 7.87 7.00 1.08
N SER A 164 6.84 6.29 1.58
CA SER A 164 6.18 6.67 2.82
C SER A 164 7.13 6.65 4.02
N THR A 165 8.16 5.81 4.01
CA THR A 165 9.21 5.80 5.04
C THR A 165 10.01 7.10 5.05
N LYS A 166 10.38 7.61 3.86
CA LYS A 166 11.11 8.88 3.71
C LYS A 166 10.25 10.07 4.13
N VAL A 167 8.98 10.11 3.70
CA VAL A 167 8.02 11.16 4.10
C VAL A 167 7.83 11.19 5.62
N ARG A 168 7.57 10.03 6.25
CA ARG A 168 7.46 9.95 7.72
C ARG A 168 8.75 10.35 8.44
N LEU A 169 9.92 10.06 7.88
CA LEU A 169 11.20 10.48 8.46
C LEU A 169 11.38 12.00 8.42
N LEU A 170 11.00 12.65 7.32
CA LEU A 170 11.05 14.11 7.19
C LEU A 170 10.10 14.79 8.17
N LEU A 171 8.86 14.30 8.28
CA LEU A 171 7.88 14.77 9.27
C LEU A 171 8.41 14.66 10.71
N LYS A 172 9.05 13.53 11.06
CA LYS A 172 9.66 13.32 12.38
C LYS A 172 10.85 14.25 12.68
N ARG A 173 11.44 14.86 11.66
CA ARG A 173 12.59 15.77 11.76
C ARG A 173 12.18 17.23 11.57
N ASP A 174 10.88 17.51 11.58
CA ASP A 174 10.31 18.84 11.28
C ASP A 174 10.85 19.43 9.96
N MET A 175 11.09 18.57 8.97
CA MET A 175 11.51 18.97 7.63
C MET A 175 10.30 19.07 6.70
N SER A 176 10.34 20.01 5.76
CA SER A 176 9.28 20.17 4.76
C SER A 176 9.13 18.91 3.90
N ILE A 177 7.88 18.59 3.61
CA ILE A 177 7.46 17.52 2.68
C ILE A 177 6.67 18.09 1.49
N ASP A 178 6.75 19.41 1.28
CA ASP A 178 6.05 20.09 0.20
C ASP A 178 6.49 19.50 -1.15
N TYR A 179 5.55 19.39 -2.09
CA TYR A 179 5.75 18.80 -3.41
C TYR A 179 6.09 17.30 -3.43
N LEU A 180 6.17 16.61 -2.27
CA LEU A 180 6.37 15.16 -2.23
C LEU A 180 5.05 14.38 -2.29
N ILE A 181 3.98 14.97 -1.75
CA ILE A 181 2.62 14.43 -1.75
C ILE A 181 1.63 15.60 -1.98
N PRO A 182 0.35 15.35 -2.31
CA PRO A 182 -0.61 16.42 -2.53
C PRO A 182 -0.79 17.34 -1.31
N ASP A 183 -0.90 18.64 -1.53
CA ASP A 183 -0.96 19.66 -0.48
C ASP A 183 -2.11 19.42 0.52
N ASP A 184 -3.27 18.97 0.05
CA ASP A 184 -4.41 18.69 0.93
C ASP A 184 -4.16 17.49 1.86
N VAL A 185 -3.32 16.54 1.43
CA VAL A 185 -2.87 15.43 2.28
C VAL A 185 -1.88 15.95 3.32
N ILE A 186 -0.99 16.89 2.94
CA ILE A 186 -0.08 17.56 3.87
C ILE A 186 -0.86 18.31 4.95
N ASN A 187 -1.86 19.10 4.55
CA ASN A 187 -2.76 19.82 5.46
C ASN A 187 -3.44 18.86 6.43
N TYR A 188 -4.02 17.77 5.91
CA TYR A 188 -4.66 16.75 6.75
C TYR A 188 -3.71 16.12 7.77
N ILE A 189 -2.47 15.81 7.37
CA ILE A 189 -1.43 15.28 8.28
C ILE A 189 -1.16 16.27 9.42
N TYR A 190 -1.02 17.55 9.11
CA TYR A 190 -0.73 18.58 10.11
C TYR A 190 -1.90 18.86 11.04
N ASP A 191 -3.12 18.95 10.51
CA ASP A 191 -4.34 19.19 11.30
C ASP A 191 -4.62 18.06 12.30
N ASN A 192 -4.26 16.82 11.94
CA ASN A 192 -4.45 15.63 12.78
C ASN A 192 -3.19 15.26 13.58
N ASN A 193 -2.13 16.09 13.53
CA ASN A 193 -0.85 15.86 14.20
C ASN A 193 -0.23 14.47 13.93
N LEU A 194 -0.41 13.95 12.71
CA LEU A 194 0.04 12.60 12.35
C LEU A 194 1.56 12.56 12.20
N TYR A 195 2.17 11.45 12.62
CA TYR A 195 3.61 11.15 12.47
C TYR A 195 4.56 12.07 13.24
N ARG A 196 4.04 12.95 14.12
CA ARG A 196 4.82 13.92 14.91
C ARG A 196 5.24 13.41 16.30
N GLU A 197 4.71 12.28 16.77
CA GLU A 197 5.07 11.72 18.08
C GLU A 197 5.92 10.44 18.02
N LEU A 198 6.83 10.39 19.00
CA LEU A 198 8.00 9.54 19.18
C LEU A 198 7.64 8.09 19.55
N ASP A 199 8.55 7.15 19.25
CA ASP A 199 8.60 5.81 19.87
C ASP A 199 8.91 5.95 21.39
N LEU A 200 8.03 6.56 22.19
CA LEU A 200 8.15 6.72 23.64
C LEU A 200 6.90 6.23 24.39
N ALA A 201 6.45 5.02 24.04
CA ALA A 201 5.59 4.22 24.92
C ALA A 201 6.30 2.87 25.17
N GLY A 202 7.45 2.93 25.85
CA GLY A 202 8.28 1.75 26.10
C GLY A 202 9.39 2.01 27.11
N GLY A 203 9.08 2.57 28.29
CA GLY A 203 10.05 2.63 29.38
C GLY A 203 10.00 3.88 30.24
N SER A 204 8.93 4.07 30.99
CA SER A 204 9.03 4.78 32.28
C SER A 204 8.36 3.93 33.34
N LYS A 205 9.07 2.87 33.75
CA LYS A 205 8.87 2.33 35.09
C LYS A 205 9.46 3.37 36.04
N GLY A 206 8.60 3.99 36.84
CA GLY A 206 9.02 4.74 38.01
C GLY A 206 9.93 3.85 38.87
N LYS A 207 11.06 4.42 39.28
CA LYS A 207 11.79 3.94 40.45
C LYS A 207 12.20 5.17 41.26
N GLU A 208 11.72 5.14 42.49
CA GLU A 208 11.87 6.12 43.55
C GLU A 208 13.32 6.58 43.72
N LYS A 209 13.50 7.88 43.90
CA LYS A 209 14.69 8.42 44.56
C LYS A 209 14.61 8.05 46.04
N ALA A 210 15.50 7.17 46.49
CA ALA A 210 15.79 7.00 47.90
C ALA A 210 16.47 8.28 48.40
N ASP A 211 15.79 8.97 49.31
CA ASP A 211 16.31 10.10 50.08
C ASP A 211 17.22 9.53 51.17
N VAL A 212 18.51 9.89 51.15
CA VAL A 212 19.45 9.59 52.24
C VAL A 212 19.67 10.90 52.97
N THR A 213 18.78 11.18 53.93
CA THR A 213 18.98 12.25 54.91
C THR A 213 19.99 11.79 55.94
N ALA A 214 21.13 12.49 55.98
CA ALA A 214 22.07 12.48 57.07
C ALA A 214 21.40 13.01 58.37
N GLY A 215 21.73 12.38 59.50
CA GLY A 215 21.36 12.82 60.86
C GLY A 215 22.33 12.22 61.90
N PRO A 216 22.49 12.85 63.07
CA PRO A 216 23.81 13.31 63.51
C PRO A 216 24.45 12.50 64.66
N SER A 217 25.70 12.86 64.92
CA SER A 217 26.56 12.49 66.05
C SER A 217 26.00 12.90 67.43
N SER A 218 25.99 11.94 68.35
CA SER A 218 26.15 12.05 69.82
C SER A 218 26.16 10.61 70.36
N SER A 219 27.07 10.11 71.18
CA SER A 219 27.91 10.68 72.25
C SER A 219 29.20 9.86 72.39
#